data_AF-A0A1W9PH24-F1
#
_entry.id   AF-A0A1W9PH24-F1
#
_cell.length_a   1.000
_cell.length_b   1.000
_cell.length_c   1.000
_cell.angle_alpha   90.00
_cell.angle_beta   90.00
_cell.angle_gamma   90.00
#
_symmetry.space_group_name_H-M   'P 1'
#
loop_
_entity.id
_entity.type
_entity.pdbx_description
1 polymer ?
#
loop_
_entity_poly.entity_id
_entity_poly.type
_entity_poly.pdbx_seq_one_letter_code
_entity_poly.pdbx_strand_id
1 'polypeptide(L)'
;MPDHLITFIEDEEWIFAKTYAKTWPHEYLVEEKVDKVLFAELADCIDKFGHKENFYSKQMTYFPFKNHMYWHMENIINRCLLQDTYEQRKKDGRLPKGIY
;
A
#
# COMPACT_ATOMS: atom_id res chain seq x y z
N MET A 1 10.46 -10.06 3.73
CA MET A 1 9.59 -9.83 4.90
C MET A 1 9.76 -11.01 5.84
N PRO A 2 9.97 -10.79 7.15
CA PRO A 2 9.99 -11.85 8.16
C PRO A 2 8.68 -12.63 8.22
N ASP A 3 8.72 -13.90 8.62
CA ASP A 3 7.55 -14.80 8.61
C ASP A 3 6.40 -14.31 9.49
N HIS A 4 6.68 -13.74 10.66
CA HIS A 4 5.63 -13.22 11.54
C HIS A 4 4.90 -12.01 10.95
N LEU A 5 5.59 -11.17 10.16
CA LEU A 5 4.95 -10.08 9.41
C LEU A 5 4.15 -10.61 8.22
N ILE A 6 4.55 -11.75 7.63
CA ILE A 6 3.76 -12.43 6.59
C ILE A 6 2.46 -12.95 7.20
N THR A 7 2.52 -13.64 8.34
CA THR A 7 1.33 -14.09 9.08
C THR A 7 0.43 -12.91 9.43
N PHE A 8 0.99 -11.83 9.95
CA PHE A 8 0.24 -10.60 10.26
C PHE A 8 -0.55 -10.08 9.05
N ILE A 9 0.09 -9.83 7.90
CA ILE A 9 -0.63 -9.28 6.74
C ILE A 9 -1.68 -10.25 6.13
N GLU A 10 -1.56 -11.54 6.40
CA GLU A 10 -2.49 -12.59 5.96
C GLU A 10 -3.69 -12.74 6.89
N ASP A 11 -3.49 -12.58 8.20
CA ASP A 11 -4.54 -12.73 9.22
C ASP A 11 -5.36 -11.45 9.44
N GLU A 12 -4.80 -10.27 9.15
CA GLU A 12 -5.50 -9.00 9.35
C GLU A 12 -6.65 -8.76 8.36
N GLU A 13 -7.73 -8.13 8.84
CA GLU A 13 -8.84 -7.68 8.01
C GLU A 13 -8.54 -6.32 7.39
N TRP A 14 -8.28 -6.31 6.09
CA TRP A 14 -7.96 -5.09 5.34
C TRP A 14 -9.23 -4.31 4.98
N ILE A 15 -9.21 -2.99 5.22
CA ILE A 15 -10.34 -2.11 4.94
C ILE A 15 -10.25 -1.63 3.49
N PHE A 16 -11.23 -1.97 2.66
CA PHE A 16 -11.29 -1.46 1.29
C PHE A 16 -11.65 0.04 1.23
N ALA A 17 -10.83 0.84 0.56
CA ALA A 17 -11.00 2.28 0.43
C ALA A 17 -12.07 2.63 -0.63
N LYS A 18 -13.35 2.59 -0.22
CA LYS A 18 -14.52 2.82 -1.10
C LYS A 18 -14.46 4.13 -1.88
N THR A 19 -13.93 5.19 -1.29
CA THR A 19 -13.79 6.52 -1.92
C THR A 19 -12.98 6.47 -3.21
N TYR A 20 -11.99 5.58 -3.29
CA TYR A 20 -11.07 5.49 -4.42
C TYR A 20 -11.30 4.27 -5.30
N ALA A 21 -12.36 3.49 -5.04
CA ALA A 21 -12.63 2.21 -5.72
C ALA A 21 -12.61 2.30 -7.26
N LYS A 22 -13.04 3.43 -7.84
CA LYS A 22 -13.09 3.64 -9.30
C LYS A 22 -11.77 4.14 -9.91
N THR A 23 -10.88 4.69 -9.10
CA THR A 23 -9.68 5.40 -9.58
C THR A 23 -8.41 4.70 -9.13
N TRP A 24 -8.28 4.51 -7.82
CA TRP A 24 -7.12 3.94 -7.14
C TRP A 24 -7.60 2.89 -6.15
N PRO A 25 -8.05 1.72 -6.60
CA PRO A 25 -8.52 0.67 -5.69
C PRO A 25 -7.36 0.20 -4.80
N HIS A 26 -7.54 0.33 -3.49
CA HIS A 26 -6.59 -0.12 -2.49
C HIS A 26 -7.31 -0.47 -1.20
N GLU A 27 -6.59 -1.14 -0.33
CA GLU A 27 -7.01 -1.48 1.03
C GLU A 27 -6.01 -0.91 2.03
N TYR A 28 -6.41 -0.83 3.29
CA TYR A 28 -5.55 -0.32 4.34
C TYR A 28 -5.82 -0.94 5.71
N LEU A 29 -4.78 -0.89 6.56
CA LEU A 29 -4.84 -1.11 8.00
C LEU A 29 -4.73 0.24 8.71
N VAL A 30 -5.38 0.35 9.87
CA VAL A 30 -5.27 1.50 10.77
C VAL A 30 -4.60 1.02 12.04
N GLU A 31 -3.53 1.70 12.48
CA GLU A 31 -2.72 1.31 13.64
C GLU A 31 -3.57 0.97 14.88
N GLU A 32 -4.61 1.75 15.15
CA GLU A 32 -5.48 1.58 16.32
C GLU A 32 -6.36 0.32 16.28
N LYS A 33 -6.46 -0.35 15.13
CA LYS A 33 -7.36 -1.50 14.91
C LYS A 33 -6.63 -2.84 14.85
N VAL A 34 -5.31 -2.82 14.91
CA VAL A 34 -4.46 -4.01 14.75
C VAL A 34 -3.45 -4.08 15.88
N ASP A 35 -2.64 -5.14 15.92
CA ASP A 35 -1.51 -5.18 16.85
C ASP A 35 -0.51 -4.06 16.52
N LYS A 36 -0.31 -3.15 17.48
CA LYS A 36 0.52 -1.95 17.30
C LYS A 36 2.00 -2.27 17.09
N VAL A 37 2.51 -3.35 17.68
CA VAL A 37 3.91 -3.75 17.55
C VAL A 37 4.13 -4.29 16.14
N LEU A 38 3.25 -5.19 15.67
CA LEU A 38 3.33 -5.73 14.31
C LEU A 38 3.10 -4.66 13.24
N PHE A 39 2.21 -3.69 13.49
CA PHE A 39 2.03 -2.53 12.62
C PHE A 39 3.31 -1.72 12.50
N ALA A 40 3.93 -1.34 13.63
CA ALA A 40 5.16 -0.56 13.62
C ALA A 40 6.31 -1.29 12.94
N GLU A 41 6.47 -2.60 13.19
CA GLU A 41 7.48 -3.42 12.52
C GLU A 41 7.25 -3.53 11.01
N LEU A 42 5.99 -3.62 10.57
CA LEU A 42 5.65 -3.61 9.14
C LEU A 42 5.93 -2.26 8.50
N ALA A 43 5.57 -1.16 9.16
CA ALA A 43 5.88 0.20 8.73
C ALA A 43 7.40 0.39 8.56
N ASP A 44 8.19 0.02 9.56
CA ASP A 44 9.65 0.05 9.50
C ASP A 44 10.21 -0.82 8.38
N CYS A 45 9.63 -2.00 8.15
CA CYS A 45 10.03 -2.86 7.04
C CYS A 45 9.78 -2.18 5.68
N ILE A 46 8.62 -1.54 5.50
CA ILE A 46 8.27 -0.80 4.27
C ILE A 46 9.23 0.37 4.08
N ASP A 47 9.45 1.19 5.11
CA ASP A 47 10.24 2.42 5.00
C ASP A 47 11.73 2.15 4.81
N LYS A 48 12.26 1.07 5.41
CA LYS A 48 13.67 0.69 5.31
C LYS A 48 14.03 -0.04 4.03
N PHE A 49 13.14 -0.91 3.54
CA PHE A 49 13.44 -1.81 2.41
C PHE A 49 12.64 -1.49 1.14
N GLY A 50 11.71 -0.54 1.21
CA GLY A 50 11.02 -0.02 0.06
C GLY A 50 11.91 0.79 -0.87
N HIS A 51 11.38 1.09 -2.04
CA HIS A 51 12.00 1.95 -3.04
C HIS A 51 11.13 3.19 -3.24
N LYS A 52 11.75 4.29 -3.67
CA LYS A 52 11.06 5.55 -3.91
C LYS A 52 10.49 5.58 -5.32
N GLU A 53 9.18 5.81 -5.45
CA GLU A 53 8.53 6.13 -6.72
C GLU A 53 7.58 7.32 -6.56
N ASN A 54 7.15 7.88 -7.70
CA ASN A 54 6.21 9.00 -7.70
C ASN A 54 4.78 8.50 -7.89
N PHE A 55 3.89 8.94 -7.02
CA PHE A 55 2.46 8.96 -7.26
C PHE A 55 2.08 10.38 -7.74
N TYR A 56 1.85 10.54 -9.04
CA TYR A 56 1.81 11.85 -9.69
C TYR A 56 3.08 12.67 -9.39
N SER A 57 2.97 13.79 -8.68
CA SER A 57 4.10 14.64 -8.26
C SER A 57 4.62 14.32 -6.86
N LYS A 58 3.96 13.43 -6.11
CA LYS A 58 4.33 13.09 -4.74
C LYS A 58 5.26 11.88 -4.73
N GLN A 59 6.46 12.04 -4.17
CA GLN A 59 7.36 10.91 -3.92
C GLN A 59 6.88 10.13 -2.70
N MET A 60 6.81 8.81 -2.83
CA MET A 60 6.36 7.85 -1.82
C MET A 60 7.35 6.69 -1.73
N THR A 61 7.38 5.99 -0.59
CA THR A 61 8.13 4.74 -0.43
C THR A 61 7.20 3.56 -0.63
N TYR A 62 7.58 2.66 -1.55
CA TYR A 62 6.79 1.51 -1.94
C TYR A 62 7.57 0.21 -1.69
N PHE A 63 6.89 -0.78 -1.14
CA PHE A 63 7.46 -2.10 -0.86
C PHE A 63 6.65 -3.18 -1.59
N PRO A 64 7.18 -3.79 -2.67
CA PRO A 64 6.48 -4.85 -3.38
C PRO A 64 6.65 -6.17 -2.63
N PHE A 65 5.53 -6.87 -2.37
CA PHE A 65 5.55 -8.20 -1.78
C PHE A 65 4.40 -9.05 -2.26
N LYS A 66 4.73 -10.26 -2.76
CA LYS A 66 3.79 -11.16 -3.48
C LYS A 66 3.05 -10.36 -4.58
N ASN A 67 1.72 -10.37 -4.56
CA ASN A 67 0.88 -9.69 -5.56
C ASN A 67 0.48 -8.26 -5.18
N HIS A 68 1.05 -7.71 -4.11
CA HIS A 68 0.69 -6.39 -3.59
C HIS A 68 1.85 -5.41 -3.58
N MET A 69 1.53 -4.14 -3.77
CA MET A 69 2.40 -3.00 -3.47
C MET A 69 1.95 -2.38 -2.16
N TYR A 70 2.85 -2.27 -1.18
CA TYR A 70 2.59 -1.69 0.13
C TYR A 70 3.19 -0.28 0.24
N TRP A 71 2.53 0.60 0.98
CA TRP A 71 3.11 1.89 1.40
C TRP A 71 2.56 2.32 2.75
N HIS A 72 3.42 2.96 3.53
CA HIS A 72 3.12 3.46 4.86
C HIS A 72 2.88 4.99 4.82
N MET A 73 1.87 5.45 5.56
CA MET A 73 1.56 6.86 5.77
C MET A 73 0.97 7.08 7.16
N GLU A 74 1.71 7.76 8.03
CA GLU A 74 1.26 8.12 9.38
C GLU A 74 0.77 6.89 10.18
N ASN A 75 -0.51 6.80 10.51
CA ASN A 75 -1.10 5.67 11.24
C ASN A 75 -1.79 4.66 10.31
N ILE A 76 -1.45 4.67 9.01
CA ILE A 76 -2.06 3.83 7.98
C ILE A 76 -0.99 3.08 7.18
N ILE A 77 -1.19 1.77 7.02
CA ILE A 77 -0.47 0.96 6.03
C ILE A 77 -1.45 0.61 4.93
N ASN A 78 -1.10 0.94 3.70
CA ASN A 78 -1.94 0.70 2.53
C ASN A 78 -1.35 -0.43 1.68
N ARG A 79 -2.22 -1.08 0.91
CA ARG A 79 -1.81 -1.99 -0.17
C ARG A 79 -2.73 -1.88 -1.38
N CYS A 80 -2.19 -2.08 -2.57
CA CYS A 80 -2.97 -2.33 -3.78
C CYS A 80 -2.38 -3.52 -4.54
N LEU A 81 -3.14 -4.08 -5.49
CA LEU A 81 -2.57 -5.07 -6.40
C LEU A 81 -1.46 -4.44 -7.23
N LEU A 82 -0.42 -5.20 -7.57
CA LEU A 82 0.68 -4.71 -8.43
C LEU A 82 0.18 -4.11 -9.76
N GLN A 83 -0.89 -4.69 -10.32
CA GLN A 83 -1.52 -4.19 -11.54
C GLN A 83 -2.17 -2.81 -11.36
N ASP A 84 -2.52 -2.40 -10.14
CA ASP A 84 -3.21 -1.13 -9.86
C ASP A 84 -2.28 -0.05 -9.33
N THR A 85 -0.96 -0.27 -9.35
CA THR A 85 0.04 0.76 -9.11
C THR A 85 -0.05 1.88 -10.15
N TYR A 86 0.40 3.08 -9.77
CA TYR A 86 0.43 4.24 -10.68
C TYR A 86 1.23 3.94 -11.95
N GLU A 87 2.44 3.42 -11.81
CA GLU A 87 3.31 3.11 -12.95
C GLU A 87 2.71 2.04 -13.86
N GLN A 88 2.08 0.99 -13.32
CA GLN A 88 1.44 -0.02 -14.17
C GLN A 88 0.22 0.55 -14.89
N ARG A 89 -0.65 1.29 -14.19
CA ARG A 89 -1.80 1.95 -14.80
C ARG A 89 -1.39 2.97 -15.86
N LYS A 90 -0.26 3.67 -15.68
CA LYS A 90 0.32 4.57 -16.67
C LYS A 90 0.79 3.82 -17.91
N LYS A 91 1.54 2.73 -17.75
CA LYS A 91 1.97 1.86 -18.85
C LYS A 91 0.79 1.31 -19.65
N ASP A 92 -0.29 0.96 -18.96
CA ASP A 92 -1.49 0.39 -19.57
C ASP A 92 -2.47 1.44 -20.14
N GLY A 93 -2.20 2.75 -19.98
CA GLY A 93 -3.14 3.80 -20.38
C GLY A 93 -4.43 3.84 -19.55
N ARG A 94 -4.40 3.31 -18.31
CA ARG A 94 -5.52 3.21 -17.37
C ARG A 94 -5.53 4.30 -16.28
N LEU A 95 -4.73 5.36 -16.42
CA LEU A 95 -4.80 6.49 -15.48
C LEU A 95 -6.23 7.08 -15.49
N PRO A 96 -6.79 7.40 -14.32
CA PRO A 96 -8.09 8.06 -14.24
C PRO A 96 -8.10 9.38 -15.04
N LYS A 97 -9.17 9.62 -15.79
CA LYS A 97 -9.38 10.87 -16.52
C LYS A 97 -9.95 11.95 -15.59
N GLY A 98 -9.50 13.20 -15.72
CA GLY A 98 -10.11 14.36 -15.04
C GLY A 98 -9.67 14.59 -13.60
N ILE A 99 -8.53 14.03 -13.17
CA ILE A 99 -7.87 14.38 -11.90
C ILE A 99 -6.72 15.32 -12.27
N TYR A 100 -6.94 16.63 -12.11
CA TYR A 100 -5.94 17.69 -12.33
C TYR A 100 -5.51 18.27 -10.99
#